data_AF-A0A2E3Y7E1-F1
#
_entry.id   AF-A0A2E3Y7E1-F1
#
_cell.length_a   1.000
_cell.length_b   1.000
_cell.length_c   1.000
_cell.angle_alpha   90.00
_cell.angle_beta   90.00
_cell.angle_gamma   90.00
#
_symmetry.space_group_name_H-M   'P 1'
#
loop_
_entity.id
_entity.type
_entity.pdbx_description
1 polymer ?
#
loop_
_entity_poly.entity_id
_entity_poly.type
_entity_poly.pdbx_seq_one_letter_code
_entity_poly.pdbx_strand_id
1 'polypeptide(L)'
;MEQRQMTYSQTEPVLLDDEQVRNYITDGYIKLDYSVPAEVHEAIAVKLDRMLELGPNLGNNVLPHAPEFRHILNAPEVRGALLSLLGSDYIEHPHRYCHNTAPFDEPPEDIAAAVG
;
A
#
# COMPACT_ATOMS: atom_id res chain seq x y z
N MET A 1 25.34 -13.72 7.88
CA MET A 1 25.13 -12.28 7.68
C MET A 1 23.78 -11.97 8.30
N GLU A 2 23.76 -11.22 9.39
CA GLU A 2 22.56 -10.96 10.18
C GLU A 2 21.67 -9.98 9.40
N GLN A 3 20.58 -10.48 8.81
CA GLN A 3 19.55 -9.62 8.24
C GLN A 3 18.89 -8.88 9.40
N ARG A 4 19.31 -7.64 9.63
CA ARG A 4 18.64 -6.73 10.54
C ARG A 4 17.24 -6.50 9.97
N GLN A 5 16.24 -7.13 10.56
CA GLN A 5 14.85 -6.96 10.18
C GLN A 5 14.48 -5.50 10.49
N MET A 6 14.40 -4.64 9.46
CA MET A 6 13.98 -3.25 9.63
C MET A 6 12.50 -3.24 9.99
N THR A 7 12.22 -3.01 11.27
CA THR A 7 10.86 -2.91 11.81
C THR A 7 10.42 -1.45 11.82
N TYR A 8 9.86 -0.98 10.69
CA TYR A 8 9.33 0.39 10.54
C TYR A 8 8.27 0.78 11.59
N SER A 9 7.62 -0.20 12.22
CA SER A 9 6.70 0.05 13.33
C SER A 9 7.34 0.77 14.53
N GLN A 10 8.67 0.78 14.66
CA GLN A 10 9.38 1.41 15.78
C GLN A 10 9.97 2.78 15.42
N THR A 11 9.88 3.23 14.17
CA THR A 11 10.36 4.55 13.77
C THR A 11 9.31 5.63 14.05
N GLU A 12 9.77 6.79 14.52
CA GLU A 12 8.90 7.94 14.78
C GLU A 12 8.24 8.42 13.46
N PRO A 13 6.93 8.71 13.45
CA PRO A 13 6.23 9.10 12.23
C PRO A 13 6.67 10.50 11.77
N VAL A 14 6.80 10.68 10.45
CA VAL A 14 7.06 11.98 9.82
C VAL A 14 5.72 12.59 9.45
N LEU A 15 5.25 13.53 10.28
CA LEU A 15 3.96 14.19 10.10
C LEU A 15 3.97 15.12 8.88
N LEU A 16 2.79 15.28 8.27
CA LEU A 16 2.57 16.28 7.23
C LEU A 16 2.60 17.69 7.83
N ASP A 17 3.14 18.63 7.07
CA ASP A 17 3.00 20.06 7.35
C ASP A 17 1.64 20.62 6.87
N ASP A 18 1.36 21.87 7.23
CA ASP A 18 0.10 22.56 6.90
C ASP A 18 -0.12 22.71 5.38
N GLU A 19 0.95 22.83 4.59
CA GLU A 19 0.85 22.95 3.13
C GLU A 19 0.48 21.61 2.51
N GLN A 20 1.10 20.52 2.96
CA GLN A 20 0.78 19.17 2.53
C GLN A 20 -0.65 18.77 2.89
N VAL A 21 -1.13 19.13 4.09
CA VAL A 21 -2.53 18.90 4.50
C VAL A 21 -3.49 19.72 3.63
N ARG A 22 -3.17 20.99 3.34
CA ARG A 22 -3.98 21.83 2.44
C ARG A 22 -4.07 21.25 1.03
N ASN A 23 -2.95 20.77 0.49
CA ASN A 23 -2.91 20.16 -0.83
C ASN A 23 -3.75 18.89 -0.87
N TYR A 24 -3.68 18.04 0.16
CA TYR A 24 -4.56 16.88 0.28
C TYR A 24 -6.04 17.26 0.27
N ILE A 25 -6.44 18.29 1.04
CA ILE A 25 -7.84 18.74 1.10
C ILE A 25 -8.33 19.30 -0.24
N THR A 26 -7.47 20.01 -0.97
CA THR A 26 -7.85 20.70 -2.22
C THR A 26 -7.76 19.79 -3.45
N ASP A 27 -6.75 18.93 -3.53
CA ASP A 27 -6.52 18.04 -4.67
C ASP A 27 -7.17 16.65 -4.48
N GLY A 28 -7.52 16.29 -3.23
CA GLY A 28 -8.12 15.00 -2.88
C GLY A 28 -7.12 13.83 -2.80
N TYR A 29 -5.81 14.08 -2.98
CA TYR A 29 -4.76 13.08 -2.85
C TYR A 29 -3.44 13.71 -2.37
N ILE A 30 -2.53 12.86 -1.90
CA ILE A 30 -1.15 13.25 -1.61
C ILE A 30 -0.20 12.20 -2.19
N LYS A 31 0.95 12.65 -2.69
CA LYS A 31 2.06 11.79 -3.10
C LYS A 31 3.17 11.90 -2.07
N LEU A 32 3.68 10.77 -1.63
CA LEU A 32 4.72 10.68 -0.60
C LEU A 32 5.92 9.96 -1.18
N ASP A 33 7.10 10.53 -0.96
CA ASP A 33 8.34 9.76 -1.02
C ASP A 33 8.53 9.08 0.34
N TYR A 34 8.93 7.82 0.33
CA TYR A 34 9.07 7.04 1.56
C TYR A 34 10.32 6.18 1.51
N SER A 35 10.91 5.96 2.68
CA SER A 35 12.24 5.35 2.84
C SER A 35 12.18 3.83 2.98
N VAL A 36 11.51 3.17 2.03
CA VAL A 36 11.46 1.70 1.94
C VAL A 36 12.41 1.20 0.84
N PRO A 37 13.32 0.25 1.12
CA PRO A 37 14.23 -0.33 0.14
C PRO A 37 13.50 -1.00 -1.02
N ALA A 38 14.08 -0.92 -2.20
CA ALA A 38 13.52 -1.49 -3.44
C ALA A 38 13.27 -3.01 -3.33
N GLU A 39 14.06 -3.71 -2.52
CA GLU A 39 13.94 -5.14 -2.27
C GLU A 39 12.61 -5.52 -1.62
N VAL A 40 12.01 -4.62 -0.82
CA VAL A 40 10.68 -4.84 -0.24
C VAL A 40 9.62 -4.77 -1.35
N HIS A 41 9.75 -3.84 -2.29
CA HIS A 41 8.85 -3.72 -3.43
C HIS A 41 8.93 -4.96 -4.33
N GLU A 42 10.14 -5.43 -4.61
CA GLU A 42 10.36 -6.64 -5.40
C GLU A 42 9.76 -7.88 -4.70
N ALA A 43 9.97 -8.03 -3.40
CA ALA A 43 9.41 -9.13 -2.63
C ALA A 43 7.88 -9.13 -2.63
N ILE A 44 7.24 -7.96 -2.55
CA ILE A 44 5.79 -7.82 -2.67
C ILE A 44 5.33 -8.21 -4.08
N ALA A 45 5.97 -7.66 -5.13
CA ALA A 45 5.59 -7.92 -6.52
C ALA A 45 5.61 -9.41 -6.85
N VAL A 46 6.70 -10.12 -6.52
CA VAL A 46 6.84 -11.57 -6.74
C VAL A 46 5.70 -12.36 -6.08
N LYS A 47 5.28 -11.97 -4.87
CA LYS A 47 4.19 -12.64 -4.17
C LYS A 47 2.83 -12.35 -4.79
N LEU A 48 2.59 -11.12 -5.22
CA LEU A 48 1.37 -10.74 -5.92
C LEU A 48 1.25 -11.46 -7.27
N ASP A 49 2.33 -11.57 -8.03
CA ASP A 49 2.36 -12.32 -9.29
C ASP A 49 1.99 -13.79 -9.04
N ARG A 50 2.57 -14.40 -8.01
CA ARG A 50 2.23 -15.78 -7.62
C ARG A 50 0.79 -15.93 -7.15
N MET A 51 0.21 -14.92 -6.48
CA MET A 51 -1.22 -14.94 -6.14
C MET A 51 -2.09 -14.89 -7.38
N LEU A 52 -1.76 -14.05 -8.36
CA LEU A 52 -2.53 -13.89 -9.59
C LEU A 52 -2.54 -15.17 -10.42
N GLU A 53 -1.48 -15.99 -10.38
CA GLU A 53 -1.46 -17.34 -10.95
C GLU A 53 -2.51 -18.28 -10.32
N LEU A 54 -2.88 -18.06 -9.06
CA LEU A 54 -3.91 -18.84 -8.37
C LEU A 54 -5.33 -18.34 -8.67
N GLY A 55 -5.47 -17.12 -9.23
CA GLY A 55 -6.73 -16.51 -9.64
C GLY A 55 -6.75 -14.98 -9.48
N PRO A 56 -7.60 -14.27 -10.24
CA PRO A 56 -7.60 -12.80 -10.29
C PRO A 56 -8.06 -12.11 -8.99
N ASN A 57 -8.81 -12.81 -8.14
CA ASN A 57 -9.24 -12.29 -6.84
C ASN A 57 -9.33 -13.41 -5.80
N LEU A 58 -8.33 -13.49 -4.91
CA LEU A 58 -8.33 -14.41 -3.76
C LEU A 58 -9.11 -13.84 -2.54
N GLY A 59 -10.22 -13.15 -2.81
CA GLY A 59 -11.13 -12.61 -1.81
C GLY A 59 -10.67 -11.30 -1.16
N ASN A 60 -9.99 -10.43 -1.89
CA ASN A 60 -9.47 -9.14 -1.39
C ASN A 60 -8.53 -9.26 -0.18
N ASN A 61 -7.73 -10.33 -0.14
CA ASN A 61 -6.86 -10.67 0.99
C ASN A 61 -5.37 -10.47 0.69
N VAL A 62 -5.02 -9.38 -0.01
CA VAL A 62 -3.62 -9.13 -0.42
C VAL A 62 -2.64 -9.12 0.77
N LEU A 63 -3.02 -8.52 1.90
CA LEU A 63 -2.11 -8.43 3.07
C LEU A 63 -1.65 -9.80 3.60
N PRO A 64 -2.55 -10.78 3.87
CA PRO A 64 -2.15 -12.14 4.24
C PRO A 64 -1.14 -12.81 3.31
N HIS A 65 -1.23 -12.54 2.01
CA HIS A 65 -0.38 -13.18 1.02
C HIS A 65 0.95 -12.44 0.78
N ALA A 66 1.02 -11.14 1.05
CA ALA A 66 2.21 -10.31 0.99
C ALA A 66 2.39 -9.49 2.29
N PRO A 67 2.80 -10.13 3.40
CA PRO A 67 2.93 -9.47 4.71
C PRO A 67 3.95 -8.31 4.71
N GLU A 68 4.86 -8.27 3.74
CA GLU A 68 5.83 -7.19 3.54
C GLU A 68 5.18 -5.82 3.29
N PHE A 69 3.92 -5.77 2.84
CA PHE A 69 3.14 -4.52 2.79
C PHE A 69 3.13 -3.79 4.14
N ARG A 70 3.29 -4.52 5.25
CA ARG A 70 3.38 -3.95 6.59
C ARG A 70 4.60 -3.03 6.74
N HIS A 71 5.69 -3.25 6.00
CA HIS A 71 6.83 -2.34 5.98
C HIS A 71 6.47 -1.00 5.34
N ILE A 72 5.73 -1.01 4.23
CA ILE A 72 5.25 0.21 3.56
C ILE A 72 4.25 0.96 4.44
N LEU A 73 3.24 0.26 4.97
CA LEU A 73 2.19 0.87 5.79
C LEU A 73 2.70 1.46 7.11
N ASN A 74 3.82 0.93 7.62
CA ASN A 74 4.46 1.46 8.82
C ASN A 74 5.67 2.36 8.52
N ALA A 75 6.01 2.61 7.25
CA ALA A 75 7.05 3.57 6.90
C ALA A 75 6.72 4.92 7.57
N PRO A 76 7.71 5.61 8.15
CA PRO A 76 7.44 6.76 9.00
C PRO A 76 6.70 7.88 8.26
N GLU A 77 6.94 8.04 6.96
CA GLU A 77 6.26 9.02 6.09
C GLU A 77 4.81 8.62 5.81
N VAL A 78 4.55 7.34 5.55
CA VAL A 78 3.18 6.82 5.32
C VAL A 78 2.37 6.89 6.61
N ARG A 79 2.95 6.41 7.73
CA ARG A 79 2.30 6.42 9.04
C ARG A 79 2.05 7.86 9.51
N GLY A 80 2.99 8.76 9.32
CA GLY A 80 2.82 10.17 9.69
C GLY A 80 1.76 10.86 8.84
N ALA A 81 1.67 10.55 7.54
CA ALA A 81 0.57 11.03 6.70
C ALA A 81 -0.80 10.54 7.17
N LEU A 82 -0.93 9.25 7.49
CA LEU A 82 -2.18 8.70 8.03
C LEU A 82 -2.56 9.35 9.36
N LEU A 83 -1.59 9.56 10.27
CA LEU A 83 -1.83 10.22 11.55
C LEU A 83 -2.26 11.70 11.37
N SER A 84 -1.58 12.45 10.50
CA SER A 84 -1.92 13.85 10.22
C SER A 84 -3.32 14.02 9.65
N LEU A 85 -3.77 13.08 8.80
CA LEU A 85 -5.05 13.18 8.09
C LEU A 85 -6.22 12.54 8.84
N LEU A 86 -5.98 11.41 9.52
CA LEU A 86 -7.03 10.56 10.10
C LEU A 86 -7.03 10.59 11.64
N GLY A 87 -5.98 11.10 12.27
CA GLY A 87 -5.79 11.05 13.73
C GLY A 87 -5.18 9.73 14.22
N SER A 88 -4.94 9.63 15.54
CA SER A 88 -4.27 8.48 16.17
C SER A 88 -5.07 7.18 16.14
N ASP A 89 -6.38 7.28 16.00
CA ASP A 89 -7.31 6.17 16.18
C ASP A 89 -7.76 5.56 14.84
N TYR A 90 -6.99 5.81 13.77
CA TYR A 90 -7.27 5.22 12.47
C TYR A 90 -7.17 3.70 12.51
N ILE A 91 -8.00 3.05 11.70
CA ILE A 91 -7.98 1.59 11.53
C ILE A 91 -7.54 1.24 10.11
N GLU A 92 -6.68 0.24 10.00
CA GLU A 92 -6.32 -0.34 8.71
C GLU A 92 -7.28 -1.47 8.39
N HIS A 93 -8.19 -1.24 7.45
CA HIS A 93 -9.04 -2.31 6.97
C HIS A 93 -8.20 -3.43 6.32
N PRO A 94 -8.47 -4.71 6.62
CA PRO A 94 -7.67 -5.83 6.10
C PRO A 94 -7.91 -6.08 4.62
N HIS A 95 -9.10 -5.72 4.11
CA HIS A 95 -9.52 -6.00 2.74
C HIS A 95 -8.81 -5.08 1.75
N ARG A 96 -7.98 -5.67 0.89
CA ARG A 96 -7.27 -4.99 -0.21
C ARG A 96 -7.39 -5.81 -1.49
N TYR A 97 -7.78 -5.15 -2.57
CA TYR A 97 -7.76 -5.71 -3.91
C TYR A 97 -6.44 -5.39 -4.60
N CYS A 98 -5.89 -6.34 -5.35
CA CYS A 98 -4.71 -6.10 -6.18
C CYS A 98 -5.17 -5.48 -7.50
N HIS A 99 -4.97 -4.17 -7.66
CA HIS A 99 -5.25 -3.50 -8.92
C HIS A 99 -4.12 -3.77 -9.92
N ASN A 100 -4.24 -4.86 -10.69
CA ASN A 100 -3.35 -5.14 -11.80
C ASN A 100 -3.88 -4.47 -13.07
N THR A 101 -3.11 -3.54 -13.62
CA THR A 101 -3.39 -2.94 -14.92
C THR A 101 -2.44 -3.56 -15.93
N ALA A 102 -2.95 -4.45 -16.78
CA ALA A 102 -2.19 -4.93 -17.93
C ALA A 102 -1.95 -3.75 -18.90
N PRO A 103 -0.80 -3.65 -19.57
CA PRO A 103 -0.47 -2.53 -20.45
C PRO A 103 -1.27 -2.49 -21.78
N PHE A 104 -2.47 -3.06 -21.87
CA PHE A 104 -3.23 -3.18 -23.12
C PHE A 104 -4.35 -2.15 -23.27
N ASP A 105 -4.51 -1.66 -24.51
CA ASP A 105 -5.43 -0.59 -24.95
C ASP A 105 -6.94 -0.95 -24.90
N GLU A 106 -7.30 -2.18 -24.55
CA GLU A 106 -8.70 -2.60 -24.37
C GLU A 106 -8.92 -3.22 -22.98
N PRO A 107 -9.96 -2.78 -22.24
CA PRO A 107 -10.26 -3.35 -20.93
C PRO A 107 -10.63 -4.84 -21.05
N PRO A 108 -10.10 -5.72 -20.18
CA PRO A 108 -10.52 -7.12 -20.16
C PRO A 108 -12.03 -7.23 -19.89
N GLU A 109 -12.71 -8.15 -20.58
CA GLU A 109 -14.18 -8.35 -20.52
C GLU A 109 -14.72 -8.50 -19.09
N ASP A 110 -13.89 -8.95 -18.15
CA ASP A 110 -14.24 -9.21 -16.76
C ASP A 110 -14.29 -7.98 -15.84
N ILE A 111 -13.97 -6.76 -16.30
CA ILE A 111 -14.19 -5.57 -15.46
C ILE A 111 -15.69 -5.39 -15.14
N ALA A 112 -16.59 -5.85 -16.01
CA ALA A 112 -18.03 -5.82 -15.77
C ALA A 112 -18.51 -6.81 -14.69
N ALA A 113 -17.73 -7.85 -14.37
CA ALA A 113 -18.10 -8.85 -13.35
C ALA A 113 -17.62 -8.47 -11.93
N ALA A 114 -16.71 -7.51 -11.81
CA ALA A 114 -16.12 -7.10 -10.52
C ALA A 114 -16.83 -5.88 -9.87
N VAL A 115 -17.73 -5.23 -10.60
CA VAL A 115 -18.68 -4.24 -10.07
C VAL A 115 -20.05 -4.88 -9.94
N GLY A 116 -20.29 -5.51 -8.80
CA GLY A 116 -21.65 -5.76 -8.33
C GLY A 116 -22.35 -4.46 -7.96
#